data_AF-A0A7C1AQE0-F1
#
_entry.id   AF-A0A7C1AQE0-F1
#
_cell.length_a   1.000
_cell.length_b   1.000
_cell.length_c   1.000
_cell.angle_alpha   90.00
_cell.angle_beta   90.00
_cell.angle_gamma   90.00
#
_symmetry.space_group_name_H-M   'P 1'
#
loop_
_entity.id
_entity.type
_entity.pdbx_description
1 polymer ?
#
loop_
_entity_poly.entity_id
_entity_poly.type
_entity_poly.pdbx_seq_one_letter_code
_entity_poly.pdbx_strand_id
1 'polypeptide(L)'
;MADDARKYPRYQLIATAVIRTENDYRKRISSLIENISLNGIGLRTYRHIDSGTETSVELIFMTRRGMKAIANVKGRVAWISQKNDFFSLGISLDEEVSREKHPILYEYYSKGVTRYIWNK
;
A
#
# COMPACT_ATOMS: atom_id res chain seq x y z
N MET A 1 -19.29 19.71 3.41
CA MET A 1 -19.52 18.94 4.65
C MET A 1 -19.36 17.47 4.30
N ALA A 2 -18.73 16.72 5.20
CA ALA A 2 -18.04 15.47 4.96
C ALA A 2 -18.88 14.38 4.29
N ASP A 3 -18.40 13.89 3.14
CA ASP A 3 -18.54 12.49 2.79
C ASP A 3 -17.15 11.94 2.47
N ASP A 4 -16.24 12.09 3.42
CA ASP A 4 -14.89 11.51 3.41
C ASP A 4 -14.94 10.07 3.99
N ALA A 5 -16.07 9.40 3.77
CA ALA A 5 -16.27 8.03 4.17
C ALA A 5 -15.39 7.15 3.28
N ARG A 6 -14.42 6.47 3.90
CA ARG A 6 -13.55 5.55 3.18
C ARG A 6 -14.40 4.48 2.51
N LYS A 7 -14.38 4.44 1.17
CA LYS A 7 -15.08 3.44 0.36
C LYS A 7 -14.64 2.00 0.70
N TYR A 8 -13.36 1.82 1.04
CA TYR A 8 -12.78 0.51 1.35
C TYR A 8 -12.11 0.49 2.73
N PRO A 9 -12.35 -0.55 3.55
CA PRO A 9 -11.64 -0.73 4.79
C PRO A 9 -10.14 -0.97 4.54
N ARG A 10 -9.32 -0.53 5.50
CA ARG A 10 -7.87 -0.76 5.49
C ARG A 10 -7.53 -1.90 6.44
N TYR A 11 -6.69 -2.82 5.99
CA TYR A 11 -6.17 -3.92 6.80
C TYR A 11 -4.68 -3.81 6.95
N GLN A 12 -4.20 -4.20 8.13
CA GLN A 12 -2.78 -4.24 8.40
C GLN A 12 -2.11 -5.32 7.53
N LEU A 13 -1.06 -4.92 6.83
CA LEU A 13 -0.18 -5.80 6.07
C LEU A 13 1.24 -5.46 6.52
N ILE A 14 1.79 -6.25 7.43
CA ILE A 14 3.17 -6.07 7.89
C ILE A 14 4.08 -6.68 6.82
N ALA A 15 4.64 -5.81 6.00
CA ALA A 15 5.45 -6.18 4.84
C ALA A 15 6.40 -5.03 4.48
N THR A 16 7.31 -5.28 3.54
CA THR A 16 8.18 -4.24 2.99
C THR A 16 7.71 -3.86 1.59
N ALA A 17 8.07 -2.66 1.18
CA ALA A 17 7.86 -2.19 -0.19
C ALA A 17 9.07 -1.43 -0.70
N VAL A 18 9.29 -1.51 -2.01
CA VAL A 18 10.21 -0.64 -2.73
C VAL A 18 9.39 0.30 -3.59
N ILE A 19 9.49 1.59 -3.30
CA ILE A 19 8.87 2.67 -4.06
C ILE A 19 9.87 3.16 -5.10
N ARG A 20 9.42 3.34 -6.34
CA ARG A 20 10.15 4.05 -7.40
C ARG A 20 9.29 5.21 -7.87
N THR A 21 9.85 6.40 -7.90
CA THR A 21 9.17 7.62 -8.35
C THR A 21 9.50 7.88 -9.81
N GLU A 22 8.55 8.39 -10.61
CA GLU A 22 8.81 8.67 -12.02
C GLU A 22 9.90 9.73 -12.25
N ASN A 23 10.04 10.67 -11.32
CA ASN A 23 11.08 11.71 -11.40
C ASN A 23 12.50 11.15 -11.22
N ASP A 24 12.64 9.93 -10.67
CA ASP A 24 13.93 9.30 -10.41
C ASP A 24 13.79 7.77 -10.36
N TYR A 25 13.59 7.15 -11.52
CA TYR A 25 13.41 5.70 -11.65
C TYR A 25 14.59 4.87 -11.09
N ARG A 26 15.79 5.48 -10.98
CA ARG A 26 16.99 4.82 -10.44
C ARG A 26 16.96 4.73 -8.91
N LYS A 27 16.20 5.62 -8.26
CA LYS A 27 16.12 5.70 -6.80
C LYS A 27 15.07 4.76 -6.25
N ARG A 28 15.54 3.64 -5.69
CA ARG A 28 14.74 2.69 -4.94
C ARG A 28 14.59 3.18 -3.50
N ILE A 29 13.36 3.45 -3.08
CA ILE A 29 13.06 3.89 -1.72
C ILE A 29 12.43 2.71 -0.95
N SER A 30 13.20 2.13 -0.03
CA SER A 30 12.68 1.08 0.86
C SER A 30 11.71 1.67 1.88
N SER A 31 10.61 0.97 2.11
CA SER A 31 9.54 1.39 3.02
C SER A 31 8.91 0.19 3.72
N LEU A 32 8.22 0.45 4.83
CA LEU A 32 7.36 -0.50 5.51
C LEU A 32 5.92 -0.25 5.07
N ILE A 33 5.18 -1.33 4.81
CA ILE A 33 3.74 -1.26 4.60
C ILE A 33 3.06 -1.24 5.98
N GLU A 34 2.21 -0.24 6.21
CA GLU A 34 1.42 -0.13 7.43
C GLU A 34 0.04 -0.76 7.24
N ASN A 35 -0.58 -0.53 6.09
CA ASN A 35 -1.90 -1.05 5.75
C ASN A 35 -2.17 -1.03 4.24
N ILE A 36 -3.18 -1.77 3.83
CA ILE A 36 -3.67 -1.83 2.46
C ILE A 36 -5.20 -1.81 2.43
N SER A 37 -5.75 -1.17 1.40
CA SER A 37 -7.15 -1.20 0.97
C SER A 37 -7.20 -1.58 -0.51
N LEU A 38 -8.40 -1.81 -1.05
CA LEU A 38 -8.53 -2.13 -2.48
C LEU A 38 -8.01 -1.02 -3.40
N ASN A 39 -8.01 0.24 -2.97
CA ASN A 39 -7.57 1.38 -3.79
C ASN A 39 -6.39 2.17 -3.20
N GLY A 40 -5.72 1.66 -2.17
CA GLY A 40 -4.67 2.45 -1.52
C GLY A 40 -3.79 1.69 -0.56
N ILE A 41 -2.58 2.20 -0.35
CA ILE A 41 -1.56 1.63 0.54
C ILE A 41 -1.04 2.71 1.47
N GLY A 42 -0.98 2.40 2.77
CA GLY A 42 -0.28 3.21 3.77
C GLY A 42 1.15 2.71 3.96
N LEU A 43 2.11 3.62 3.92
CA LEU A 43 3.55 3.31 3.96
C LEU A 43 4.28 4.19 4.97
N ARG A 44 5.39 3.67 5.48
CA ARG A 44 6.36 4.41 6.27
C ARG A 44 7.74 4.36 5.64
N THR A 45 8.39 5.51 5.52
CA THR A 45 9.70 5.68 4.87
C THR A 45 10.55 6.71 5.59
N TYR A 46 11.86 6.67 5.37
CA TYR A 46 12.80 7.70 5.84
C TYR A 46 13.02 8.84 4.82
N ARG A 47 12.43 8.73 3.63
CA ARG A 47 12.60 9.73 2.56
C ARG A 47 11.30 10.46 2.28
N HIS A 48 11.37 11.77 2.20
CA HIS A 48 10.26 12.59 1.71
C HIS A 48 9.95 12.25 0.24
N ILE A 49 8.66 12.16 -0.07
CA ILE A 49 8.13 12.02 -1.43
C ILE A 49 6.94 12.97 -1.54
N ASP A 50 7.00 13.91 -2.46
CA ASP A 50 5.99 14.97 -2.57
C ASP A 50 4.60 14.39 -2.89
N SER A 51 3.54 14.99 -2.35
CA SER A 51 2.18 14.65 -2.77
C SER A 51 2.01 14.90 -4.26
N GLY A 52 1.23 14.06 -4.92
CA GLY A 52 1.05 14.13 -6.36
C GLY A 52 2.10 13.37 -7.16
N THR A 53 3.20 12.91 -6.54
CA THR A 53 4.25 12.14 -7.23
C THR A 53 3.71 10.80 -7.72
N GLU A 54 3.92 10.49 -9.00
CA GLU A 54 3.64 9.18 -9.59
C GLU A 54 4.66 8.14 -9.15
N THR A 55 4.18 6.96 -8.82
CA THR A 55 4.96 5.92 -8.17
C THR A 55 4.60 4.53 -8.69
N SER A 56 5.62 3.68 -8.78
CA SER A 56 5.44 2.23 -8.81
C SER A 56 5.91 1.65 -7.49
N VAL A 57 5.13 0.72 -6.94
CA VAL A 57 5.38 0.10 -5.65
C VAL A 57 5.50 -1.40 -5.83
N GLU A 58 6.65 -1.95 -5.47
CA GLU A 58 6.92 -3.39 -5.41
C GLU A 58 6.71 -3.83 -3.95
N LEU A 59 5.59 -4.48 -3.67
CA LEU A 59 5.25 -5.03 -2.36
C LEU A 59 5.92 -6.39 -2.20
N ILE A 60 6.59 -6.61 -1.07
CA ILE A 60 7.24 -7.86 -0.71
C ILE A 60 6.64 -8.34 0.61
N PHE A 61 5.83 -9.39 0.55
CA PHE A 61 5.05 -9.87 1.69
C PHE A 61 5.03 -11.39 1.78
N MET A 62 4.63 -11.89 2.94
CA MET A 62 4.42 -13.32 3.14
C MET A 62 2.97 -13.66 2.85
N THR A 63 2.75 -14.63 1.98
CA THR A 63 1.44 -15.27 1.82
C THR A 63 1.07 -16.02 3.09
N ARG A 64 -0.21 -16.36 3.24
CA ARG A 64 -0.69 -17.16 4.38
C ARG A 64 -0.09 -18.57 4.45
N ARG A 65 0.43 -19.09 3.33
CA ARG A 65 1.13 -20.38 3.28
C ARG A 65 2.60 -20.27 3.71
N GLY A 66 3.02 -19.10 4.21
CA GLY A 66 4.41 -18.86 4.59
C GLY A 66 5.36 -18.74 3.40
N MET A 67 4.84 -18.51 2.20
CA MET A 67 5.67 -18.28 1.00
C MET A 67 5.85 -16.80 0.76
N LYS A 68 7.06 -16.37 0.39
CA LYS A 68 7.33 -15.00 -0.08
C LYS A 68 6.58 -14.75 -1.39
N ALA A 69 5.87 -13.63 -1.46
CA ALA A 69 5.20 -13.14 -2.64
C ALA A 69 5.63 -11.71 -2.97
N ILE A 70 5.54 -11.39 -4.25
CA ILE A 70 5.82 -10.06 -4.78
C ILE A 70 4.59 -9.62 -5.57
N ALA A 71 4.13 -8.40 -5.34
CA ALA A 71 3.10 -7.76 -6.14
C ALA A 71 3.57 -6.36 -6.55
N ASN A 72 3.26 -5.95 -7.78
CA ASN A 72 3.56 -4.60 -8.26
C ASN A 72 2.25 -3.86 -8.45
N VAL A 73 2.22 -2.61 -8.01
CA VAL A 73 1.09 -1.69 -8.23
C VAL A 73 1.63 -0.34 -8.66
N LYS A 74 0.78 0.45 -9.33
CA LYS A 74 1.05 1.85 -9.66
C LYS A 74 0.06 2.76 -8.95
N GLY A 75 0.48 3.99 -8.71
CA GLY A 75 -0.35 4.97 -8.03
C GLY A 75 0.35 6.29 -7.81
N ARG A 76 -0.33 7.17 -7.08
CA ARG A 76 0.13 8.51 -6.75
C ARG A 76 0.16 8.73 -5.25
N VAL A 77 1.16 9.46 -4.76
CA VAL A 77 1.20 9.90 -3.36
C VAL A 77 0.02 10.84 -3.10
N ALA A 78 -0.98 10.37 -2.35
CA ALA A 78 -2.19 11.11 -2.04
C ALA A 78 -1.99 12.08 -0.86
N TRP A 79 -1.18 11.68 0.11
CA TRP A 79 -0.81 12.51 1.25
C TRP A 79 0.51 12.04 1.84
N ILE A 80 1.21 12.95 2.51
CA ILE A 80 2.41 12.68 3.28
C ILE A 80 2.35 13.46 4.59
N SER A 81 2.84 12.87 5.67
CA SER A 81 2.94 13.49 6.99
C SER A 81 4.24 13.07 7.62
N GLN A 82 5.01 14.05 8.11
CA GLN A 82 6.21 13.77 8.88
C GLN A 82 5.84 13.54 10.34
N LYS A 83 6.38 12.46 10.93
CA LYS A 83 6.29 12.17 12.35
C LYS A 83 7.66 11.71 12.85
N ASN A 84 8.32 12.53 13.66
CA ASN A 84 9.71 12.35 14.07
C ASN A 84 10.63 12.25 12.83
N ASP A 85 11.53 11.26 12.81
CA ASP A 85 12.50 11.03 11.73
C ASP A 85 11.94 10.23 10.54
N PHE A 86 10.62 10.06 10.47
CA PHE A 86 9.95 9.24 9.47
C PHE A 86 8.81 10.01 8.78
N PHE A 87 8.53 9.59 7.55
CA PHE A 87 7.36 10.01 6.81
C PHE A 87 6.37 8.87 6.73
N SER A 88 5.12 9.16 7.10
CA SER A 88 3.98 8.33 6.78
C SER A 88 3.35 8.89 5.51
N LEU A 89 3.06 8.04 4.53
CA LEU A 89 2.39 8.45 3.30
C LEU A 89 1.30 7.47 2.90
N GLY A 90 0.31 7.99 2.21
CA GLY A 90 -0.69 7.19 1.51
C GLY A 90 -0.48 7.27 0.02
N ILE A 91 -0.47 6.13 -0.65
CA ILE A 91 -0.52 6.03 -2.11
C ILE A 91 -1.94 5.64 -2.50
N SER A 92 -2.57 6.44 -3.36
CA SER A 92 -3.80 6.08 -4.07
C SER A 92 -3.41 5.27 -5.30
N LEU A 93 -3.99 4.10 -5.48
CA LEU A 93 -3.67 3.23 -6.61
C LEU A 93 -4.39 3.70 -7.88
N ASP A 94 -3.72 3.58 -9.02
CA ASP A 94 -4.31 3.90 -10.33
C ASP A 94 -5.42 2.92 -10.70
N GLU A 95 -5.35 1.71 -10.13
CA GLU A 95 -6.34 0.67 -10.32
C GLU A 95 -6.62 -0.08 -9.01
N GLU A 96 -7.84 -0.58 -8.89
CA GLU A 96 -8.25 -1.38 -7.75
C GLU A 96 -7.51 -2.73 -7.72
N VAL A 97 -7.08 -3.13 -6.52
CA VAL A 97 -6.61 -4.49 -6.24
C VAL A 97 -7.76 -5.45 -6.50
N SER A 98 -7.62 -6.31 -7.51
CA SER A 98 -8.66 -7.27 -7.90
C SER A 98 -8.08 -8.66 -8.08
N ARG A 99 -8.95 -9.67 -8.15
CA ARG A 99 -8.51 -11.06 -8.38
C ARG A 99 -7.84 -11.21 -9.75
N GLU A 100 -8.28 -10.46 -10.74
CA GLU A 100 -7.83 -10.53 -12.13
C GLU A 100 -6.45 -9.89 -12.29
N LYS A 101 -6.25 -8.72 -11.67
CA LYS A 101 -5.03 -7.93 -11.83
C LYS A 101 -3.95 -8.27 -10.80
N HIS A 102 -4.38 -8.55 -9.58
CA HIS A 102 -3.51 -8.71 -8.41
C HIS A 102 -3.89 -9.95 -7.59
N PRO A 103 -3.94 -11.16 -8.17
CA PRO A 103 -4.57 -12.34 -7.55
C PRO A 103 -4.03 -12.65 -6.14
N ILE A 104 -2.71 -12.60 -5.96
CA ILE A 104 -2.06 -12.95 -4.69
C ILE A 104 -2.30 -11.85 -3.63
N LEU A 105 -2.22 -10.59 -4.03
CA LEU A 105 -2.46 -9.45 -3.14
C LEU A 105 -3.94 -9.36 -2.75
N TYR A 106 -4.84 -9.62 -3.70
CA TYR A 106 -6.28 -9.69 -3.48
C TYR A 106 -6.65 -10.85 -2.56
N GLU A 107 -6.03 -12.03 -2.72
CA GLU A 107 -6.25 -13.15 -1.80
C GLU A 107 -5.83 -12.77 -0.37
N TYR A 108 -4.71 -12.07 -0.21
CA TYR A 108 -4.28 -11.58 1.10
C TYR A 108 -5.31 -10.61 1.69
N TYR A 109 -5.72 -9.59 0.93
CA TYR A 109 -6.69 -8.59 1.37
C TYR A 109 -8.05 -9.21 1.74
N SER A 110 -8.64 -9.99 0.83
CA SER A 110 -9.99 -10.57 1.00
C SER A 110 -10.09 -11.46 2.24
N LYS A 111 -9.04 -12.22 2.57
CA LYS A 111 -9.01 -13.03 3.80
C LYS A 111 -8.79 -12.19 5.07
N GLY A 112 -8.09 -11.05 4.96
CA GLY A 112 -8.04 -10.04 6.02
C GLY A 112 -9.42 -9.46 6.33
N VAL A 113 -10.21 -9.15 5.29
CA VAL A 113 -11.61 -8.71 5.41
C VAL A 113 -12.44 -9.74 6.16
N THR A 114 -12.37 -11.01 5.76
CA THR A 114 -13.13 -12.08 6.41
C THR A 114 -12.83 -12.12 7.90
N ARG A 115 -11.55 -12.16 8.31
CA ARG A 115 -11.18 -12.26 9.74
C ARG A 115 -11.70 -11.11 10.60
N TYR A 116 -11.83 -9.90 10.04
CA TYR A 116 -12.34 -8.73 10.75
C TYR A 116 -13.87 -8.77 10.95
N ILE A 117 -14.59 -9.35 10.00
CA ILE A 117 -16.06 -9.48 10.08
C ILE A 117 -16.45 -10.51 11.15
N TRP A 118 -15.67 -11.58 11.35
CA TRP A 118 -15.97 -12.63 12.34
C TRP A 118 -15.57 -12.28 13.79
N ASN A 119 -14.85 -11.18 14.01
CA ASN A 119 -14.40 -10.74 15.34
C ASN A 119 -15.15 -9.48 15.84
N LYS A 120 -16.28 -9.14 15.20
CA LYS A 120 -17.26 -8.16 15.66
C LYS A 120 -18.56 -8.87 15.99
#